data_AF-A0A553UX03-F1
#
_entry.id   AF-A0A553UX03-F1
#
_cell.length_a   1.000
_cell.length_b   1.000
_cell.length_c   1.000
_cell.angle_alpha   90.00
_cell.angle_beta   90.00
_cell.angle_gamma   90.00
#
_symmetry.space_group_name_H-M   'P 1'
#
loop_
_entity.id
_entity.type
_entity.pdbx_description
1 polymer ?
#
loop_
_entity_poly.entity_id
_entity_poly.type
_entity_poly.pdbx_seq_one_letter_code
_entity_poly.pdbx_strand_id
1 'polypeptide(L)'
;MGLNRLGRLVGLLLLVAHFFLGLAESEDFEPPRVVKMLRDQSSEFSLNDPREQSGHPIEVFEESKTHVGKTLYRGFMLRTLWPSVDDINEKLGKINWSTMCFGFFKGSKWQKGFCLELNSNATFSQISMDFKQDTFILRINEYAIECDWEHRSLEILTFKPFKNRYVLQSYSRINDSDKDIDPFYAQKRDGKRIYMDTINHSVLQDLQDHCYEKGDCQTWEDKRGIE
;
A
#
# COMPACT_ATOMS: atom_id res chain seq x y z
N MET A 1 -59.52 13.22 -25.02
CA MET A 1 -58.30 12.82 -25.77
C MET A 1 -57.03 13.40 -25.13
N GLY A 2 -56.78 13.19 -23.82
CA GLY A 2 -55.65 13.81 -23.09
C GLY A 2 -54.65 12.83 -22.45
N LEU A 3 -55.10 11.63 -22.05
CA LEU A 3 -54.25 10.68 -21.31
C LEU A 3 -53.17 10.01 -22.18
N ASN A 4 -53.44 9.72 -23.46
CA ASN A 4 -52.47 9.03 -24.33
C ASN A 4 -51.22 9.86 -24.67
N ARG A 5 -51.30 11.20 -24.53
CA ARG A 5 -50.14 12.09 -24.78
C ARG A 5 -49.22 12.19 -23.55
N LEU A 6 -49.78 12.23 -22.34
CA LEU A 6 -48.99 12.22 -21.10
C LEU A 6 -48.26 10.89 -20.89
N GLY A 7 -48.94 9.76 -21.13
CA GLY A 7 -48.31 8.44 -21.00
C GLY A 7 -47.12 8.23 -21.92
N ARG A 8 -47.19 8.78 -23.15
CA ARG A 8 -46.05 8.77 -24.09
C ARG A 8 -44.89 9.65 -23.64
N LEU A 9 -45.16 10.82 -23.06
CA LEU A 9 -44.13 11.71 -22.53
C LEU A 9 -43.43 11.11 -21.30
N VAL A 10 -44.18 10.52 -20.38
CA VAL A 10 -43.62 9.83 -19.20
C VAL A 10 -42.83 8.59 -19.62
N GLY A 11 -43.34 7.81 -20.57
CA GLY A 11 -42.62 6.67 -21.14
C GLY A 11 -41.30 7.08 -21.80
N LEU A 12 -41.29 8.18 -22.57
CA LEU A 12 -40.07 8.70 -23.19
C LEU A 12 -39.07 9.20 -22.14
N LEU A 13 -39.54 9.91 -21.11
CA LEU A 13 -38.69 10.41 -20.02
C LEU A 13 -38.07 9.26 -19.22
N LEU A 14 -38.80 8.18 -18.96
CA LEU A 14 -38.27 6.99 -18.29
C LEU A 14 -37.25 6.24 -19.14
N LEU A 15 -37.46 6.20 -20.46
CA LEU A 15 -36.54 5.57 -21.42
C LEU A 15 -35.25 6.39 -21.57
N VAL A 16 -35.37 7.72 -21.61
CA VAL A 16 -34.25 8.66 -21.59
C VAL A 16 -33.50 8.58 -20.26
N ALA A 17 -34.19 8.50 -19.12
CA ALA A 17 -33.56 8.31 -17.82
C ALA A 17 -32.81 6.96 -17.74
N HIS A 18 -33.39 5.86 -18.25
CA HIS A 18 -32.70 4.57 -18.34
C HIS A 18 -31.51 4.61 -19.30
N PHE A 19 -31.59 5.37 -20.40
CA PHE A 19 -30.45 5.57 -21.29
C PHE A 19 -29.33 6.36 -20.60
N PHE A 20 -29.64 7.42 -19.85
CA PHE A 20 -28.63 8.19 -19.11
C PHE A 20 -28.08 7.46 -17.87
N LEU A 21 -28.88 6.64 -17.20
CA LEU A 21 -28.42 5.74 -16.13
C LEU A 21 -27.64 4.54 -16.66
N GLY A 22 -27.94 4.06 -17.88
CA GLY A 22 -27.21 2.98 -18.56
C GLY A 22 -25.97 3.43 -19.33
N LEU A 23 -25.86 4.74 -19.62
CA LEU A 23 -24.67 5.41 -20.17
C LEU A 23 -23.78 6.02 -19.09
N ALA A 24 -24.14 5.89 -17.81
CA ALA A 24 -23.13 5.92 -16.77
C ALA A 24 -22.29 4.66 -16.97
N GLU A 25 -21.34 4.76 -17.89
CA GLU A 25 -20.30 3.76 -18.12
C GLU A 25 -19.85 3.28 -16.75
N SER A 26 -19.95 1.97 -16.52
CA SER A 26 -19.17 1.37 -15.46
C SER A 26 -17.71 1.71 -15.78
N GLU A 27 -17.11 2.64 -15.03
CA GLU A 27 -15.65 2.88 -14.98
C GLU A 27 -14.89 1.63 -14.46
N ASP A 28 -15.46 0.44 -14.57
CA ASP A 28 -14.95 -0.82 -14.02
C ASP A 28 -13.95 -1.54 -14.94
N PHE A 29 -13.38 -0.86 -15.94
CA PHE A 29 -12.24 -1.40 -16.71
C PHE A 29 -10.99 -0.50 -16.65
N GLU A 30 -10.61 -0.12 -15.44
CA GLU A 30 -9.31 0.47 -15.12
C GLU A 30 -8.13 -0.49 -14.79
N PRO A 31 -8.27 -1.84 -14.63
CA PRO A 31 -7.14 -2.67 -14.21
C PRO A 31 -5.89 -2.55 -15.08
N PRO A 32 -5.96 -2.55 -16.44
CA PRO A 32 -4.75 -2.53 -17.27
C PRO A 32 -3.91 -1.27 -17.11
N ARG A 33 -4.56 -0.11 -16.95
CA ARG A 33 -3.87 1.19 -16.84
C ARG A 33 -3.18 1.33 -15.49
N VAL A 34 -3.89 1.02 -14.41
CA VAL A 34 -3.34 1.12 -13.05
C VAL A 34 -2.23 0.10 -12.83
N VAL A 35 -2.41 -1.14 -13.30
CA VAL A 35 -1.36 -2.16 -13.27
C VAL A 35 -0.12 -1.68 -14.02
N LYS A 36 -0.27 -1.07 -15.20
CA LYS A 36 0.86 -0.49 -15.92
C LYS A 36 1.56 0.60 -15.10
N MET A 37 0.82 1.54 -14.50
CA MET A 37 1.40 2.58 -13.64
C MET A 37 2.20 2.00 -12.47
N LEU A 38 1.70 0.95 -11.83
CA LEU A 38 2.37 0.29 -10.70
C LEU A 38 3.58 -0.53 -11.16
N ARG A 39 3.53 -1.17 -12.33
CA ARG A 39 4.69 -1.85 -12.95
C ARG A 39 5.79 -0.86 -13.31
N ASP A 40 5.42 0.28 -13.91
CA ASP A 40 6.36 1.35 -14.24
C ASP A 40 7.08 1.81 -12.95
N GLN A 41 6.32 2.01 -11.86
CA GLN A 41 6.90 2.34 -10.53
C GLN A 41 7.82 1.24 -9.98
N SER A 42 7.47 -0.03 -10.14
CA SER A 42 8.28 -1.19 -9.71
C SER A 42 9.61 -1.30 -10.47
N SER A 43 9.60 -0.96 -11.77
CA SER A 43 10.82 -0.97 -12.58
C SER A 43 11.81 0.11 -12.17
N GLU A 44 11.34 1.30 -11.76
CA GLU A 44 12.18 2.37 -11.18
C GLU A 44 12.83 1.95 -9.85
N PHE A 45 12.18 1.07 -9.08
CA PHE A 45 12.65 0.60 -7.78
C PHE A 45 13.79 -0.44 -7.89
N SER A 46 13.83 -1.24 -8.96
CA SER A 46 14.65 -2.46 -9.06
C SER A 46 16.12 -2.23 -9.51
N LEU A 47 16.79 -1.15 -9.06
CA LEU A 47 18.11 -0.77 -9.58
C LEU A 47 19.29 -1.67 -9.15
N ASN A 48 19.10 -2.62 -8.22
CA ASN A 48 20.14 -3.57 -7.78
C ASN A 48 19.60 -5.01 -7.83
N ASP A 49 19.53 -5.55 -9.03
CA ASP A 49 18.72 -6.69 -9.41
C ASP A 49 19.29 -8.07 -8.98
N PRO A 50 18.72 -8.78 -7.98
CA PRO A 50 19.07 -10.18 -7.69
C PRO A 50 18.32 -11.19 -8.57
N ARG A 51 17.60 -10.74 -9.63
CA ARG A 51 16.78 -11.58 -10.52
C ARG A 51 17.58 -12.48 -11.46
N GLU A 52 18.92 -12.44 -11.47
CA GLU A 52 19.75 -13.33 -12.32
C GLU A 52 19.47 -14.82 -12.08
N GLN A 53 18.89 -15.20 -10.93
CA GLN A 53 18.55 -16.59 -10.58
C GLN A 53 17.06 -16.78 -10.22
N SER A 54 16.19 -15.82 -10.56
CA SER A 54 14.77 -15.90 -10.24
C SER A 54 13.92 -16.35 -11.43
N GLY A 55 12.85 -17.09 -11.15
CA GLY A 55 11.84 -17.47 -12.14
C GLY A 55 10.96 -16.28 -12.57
N HIS A 56 9.96 -16.57 -13.42
CA HIS A 56 9.00 -15.55 -13.83
C HIS A 56 8.26 -14.97 -12.61
N PRO A 57 8.13 -13.63 -12.51
CA PRO A 57 7.45 -13.02 -11.38
C PRO A 57 5.96 -13.37 -11.35
N ILE A 58 5.45 -13.55 -10.14
CA ILE A 58 4.02 -13.67 -9.86
C ILE A 58 3.54 -12.31 -9.39
N GLU A 59 2.52 -11.77 -10.05
CA GLU A 59 1.93 -10.48 -9.70
C GLU A 59 0.56 -10.67 -9.06
N VAL A 60 0.35 -10.03 -7.92
CA VAL A 60 -0.92 -9.99 -7.20
C VAL A 60 -1.40 -8.55 -7.17
N PHE A 61 -2.56 -8.29 -7.75
CA PHE A 61 -3.17 -6.97 -7.79
C PHE A 61 -4.35 -6.89 -6.82
N GLU A 62 -4.38 -5.84 -6.01
CA GLU A 62 -5.39 -5.61 -4.99
C GLU A 62 -5.94 -4.19 -5.07
N GLU A 63 -7.25 -4.07 -4.84
CA GLU A 63 -7.96 -2.79 -4.80
C GLU A 63 -8.72 -2.63 -3.47
N SER A 64 -8.59 -1.45 -2.86
CA SER A 64 -9.36 -1.02 -1.68
C SER A 64 -10.21 0.19 -2.06
N LYS A 65 -11.52 0.15 -1.79
CA LYS A 65 -12.47 1.24 -2.10
C LYS A 65 -13.14 1.74 -0.83
N THR A 66 -13.22 3.05 -0.64
CA THR A 66 -13.99 3.64 0.45
C THR A 66 -14.45 5.07 0.15
N HIS A 67 -15.54 5.50 0.78
CA HIS A 67 -16.01 6.88 0.71
C HIS A 67 -15.64 7.63 1.99
N VAL A 68 -15.03 8.80 1.82
CA VAL A 68 -14.79 9.75 2.92
C VAL A 68 -15.57 11.03 2.61
N GLY A 69 -16.67 11.24 3.31
CA GLY A 69 -17.64 12.28 2.95
C GLY A 69 -18.23 12.03 1.56
N LYS A 70 -18.03 12.96 0.63
CA LYS A 70 -18.50 12.85 -0.77
C LYS A 70 -17.42 12.37 -1.74
N THR A 71 -16.21 12.07 -1.26
CA THR A 71 -15.08 11.69 -2.11
C THR A 71 -14.86 10.19 -2.06
N LEU A 72 -14.89 9.55 -3.22
CA LEU A 72 -14.48 8.16 -3.40
C LEU A 72 -12.94 8.08 -3.41
N TYR A 73 -12.39 7.20 -2.59
CA TYR A 73 -10.99 6.81 -2.59
C TYR A 73 -10.87 5.39 -3.11
N ARG A 74 -9.93 5.16 -4.01
CA ARG A 74 -9.61 3.86 -4.59
C ARG A 74 -8.11 3.63 -4.51
N GLY A 75 -7.68 2.80 -3.56
CA GLY A 75 -6.29 2.38 -3.40
C GLY A 75 -6.00 1.14 -4.22
N PHE A 76 -4.81 1.10 -4.82
CA PHE A 76 -4.34 -0.01 -5.62
C PHE A 76 -2.95 -0.42 -5.21
N MET A 77 -2.72 -1.73 -5.21
CA MET A 77 -1.47 -2.34 -4.84
C MET A 77 -1.13 -3.41 -5.87
N LEU A 78 0.14 -3.44 -6.25
CA LEU A 78 0.73 -4.52 -7.03
C LEU A 78 1.83 -5.13 -6.17
N ARG A 79 1.63 -6.39 -5.77
CA ARG A 79 2.69 -7.19 -5.17
C ARG A 79 3.36 -7.99 -6.28
N THR A 80 4.67 -8.01 -6.28
CA THR A 80 5.45 -8.80 -7.23
C THR A 80 6.35 -9.74 -6.46
N LEU A 81 6.19 -11.04 -6.70
CA LEU A 81 6.89 -12.12 -6.02
C LEU A 81 7.80 -12.81 -7.04
N TRP A 82 9.09 -12.88 -6.75
CA TRP A 82 10.06 -13.57 -7.58
C TRP A 82 10.39 -14.93 -6.94
N PRO A 83 9.94 -16.03 -7.55
CA PRO A 83 10.27 -17.35 -7.06
C PRO A 83 11.73 -17.69 -7.36
N SER A 84 12.33 -18.50 -6.50
CA SER A 84 13.61 -19.16 -6.76
C SER A 84 13.55 -20.62 -6.32
N VAL A 85 14.48 -21.41 -6.85
CA VAL A 85 14.66 -22.82 -6.53
C VAL A 85 16.07 -22.96 -5.97
N ASP A 86 16.20 -23.19 -4.67
CA ASP A 86 17.50 -23.31 -4.01
C ASP A 86 18.25 -24.58 -4.40
N ASP A 87 17.52 -25.66 -4.68
CA ASP A 87 18.08 -26.91 -5.19
C ASP A 87 17.02 -27.68 -5.99
N ILE A 88 17.37 -28.11 -7.21
CA ILE A 88 16.50 -28.90 -8.09
C ILE A 88 16.12 -30.23 -7.41
N ASN A 89 16.95 -30.70 -6.46
CA ASN A 89 16.74 -31.95 -5.75
C ASN A 89 15.76 -31.84 -4.56
N GLU A 90 15.59 -30.66 -3.95
CA GLU A 90 14.79 -30.51 -2.74
C GLU A 90 13.33 -30.11 -2.98
N LYS A 91 12.93 -29.76 -4.21
CA LYS A 91 11.53 -29.40 -4.59
C LYS A 91 10.86 -28.35 -3.69
N LEU A 92 11.61 -27.61 -2.88
CA LEU A 92 11.11 -26.54 -2.05
C LEU A 92 11.28 -25.24 -2.84
N GLY A 93 10.19 -24.81 -3.50
CA GLY A 93 10.15 -23.48 -4.10
C GLY A 93 10.02 -22.44 -3.00
N LYS A 94 10.84 -21.38 -3.07
CA LYS A 94 10.75 -20.24 -2.16
C LYS A 94 10.52 -18.94 -2.92
N ILE A 95 10.04 -17.93 -2.22
CA ILE A 95 10.08 -16.55 -2.72
C ILE A 95 11.44 -15.99 -2.34
N ASN A 96 12.24 -15.60 -3.32
CA ASN A 96 13.56 -15.00 -3.09
C ASN A 96 13.46 -13.49 -2.89
N TRP A 97 12.48 -12.87 -3.56
CA TRP A 97 12.28 -11.43 -3.50
C TRP A 97 10.79 -11.12 -3.58
N SER A 98 10.33 -10.22 -2.72
CA SER A 98 8.94 -9.78 -2.67
C SER A 98 8.91 -8.27 -2.62
N THR A 99 8.12 -7.63 -3.49
CA THR A 99 7.88 -6.19 -3.42
C THR A 99 6.40 -5.89 -3.43
N MET A 100 6.07 -4.71 -2.92
CA MET A 100 4.78 -4.08 -3.12
C MET A 100 4.98 -2.68 -3.67
N CYS A 101 4.15 -2.29 -4.63
CA CYS A 101 4.02 -0.91 -5.09
C CYS A 101 2.58 -0.49 -4.97
N PHE A 102 2.32 0.74 -4.53
CA PHE A 102 0.95 1.22 -4.39
C PHE A 102 0.77 2.67 -4.86
N GLY A 103 -0.50 3.03 -5.02
CA GLY A 103 -0.97 4.39 -5.21
C GLY A 103 -2.49 4.42 -5.14
N PHE A 104 -3.10 5.60 -5.21
CA PHE A 104 -4.55 5.69 -5.09
C PHE A 104 -5.17 6.86 -5.84
N PHE A 105 -6.43 6.70 -6.24
CA PHE A 105 -7.26 7.80 -6.70
C PHE A 105 -7.98 8.47 -5.52
N LYS A 106 -7.92 9.80 -5.48
CA LYS A 106 -8.82 10.66 -4.69
C LYS A 106 -9.78 11.33 -5.66
N GLY A 107 -11.02 10.84 -5.74
CA GLY A 107 -11.90 11.16 -6.86
C GLY A 107 -11.25 10.67 -8.17
N SER A 108 -10.99 11.58 -9.10
CA SER A 108 -10.30 11.26 -10.37
C SER A 108 -8.79 11.50 -10.34
N LYS A 109 -8.23 11.98 -9.22
CA LYS A 109 -6.82 12.40 -9.16
C LYS A 109 -5.92 11.30 -8.61
N TRP A 110 -4.99 10.81 -9.43
CA TRP A 110 -3.97 9.86 -9.02
C TRP A 110 -3.01 10.47 -7.99
N GLN A 111 -2.73 9.73 -6.93
CA GLN A 111 -1.71 9.98 -5.93
C GLN A 111 -0.69 8.84 -6.02
N LYS A 112 0.50 9.15 -6.56
CA LYS A 112 1.62 8.18 -6.64
C LYS A 112 2.04 7.84 -5.21
N GLY A 113 2.06 6.55 -4.88
CA GLY A 113 2.65 6.05 -3.64
C GLY A 113 4.13 5.75 -3.85
N PHE A 114 4.60 4.67 -3.23
CA PHE A 114 5.98 4.20 -3.36
C PHE A 114 6.02 2.68 -3.41
N CYS A 115 7.22 2.14 -3.62
CA CYS A 115 7.46 0.70 -3.56
C CYS A 115 8.28 0.33 -2.32
N LEU A 116 8.04 -0.86 -1.80
CA LEU A 116 8.76 -1.46 -0.69
C LEU A 116 9.15 -2.89 -1.02
N GLU A 117 10.30 -3.30 -0.51
CA GLU A 117 10.62 -4.69 -0.32
C GLU A 117 9.83 -5.21 0.88
N LEU A 118 9.25 -6.39 0.73
CA LEU A 118 8.50 -7.13 1.74
C LEU A 118 9.35 -8.30 2.24
N ASN A 119 9.05 -8.81 3.43
CA ASN A 119 9.72 -10.00 3.93
C ASN A 119 9.40 -11.22 3.04
N SER A 120 10.40 -11.70 2.29
CA SER A 120 10.26 -12.86 1.39
C SER A 120 10.00 -14.18 2.13
N ASN A 121 10.36 -14.24 3.41
CA ASN A 121 10.13 -15.41 4.28
C ASN A 121 8.78 -15.35 5.01
N ALA A 122 8.00 -14.28 4.83
CA ALA A 122 6.68 -14.17 5.45
C ALA A 122 5.74 -15.29 4.95
N THR A 123 5.24 -16.11 5.87
CA THR A 123 4.19 -17.09 5.59
C THR A 123 2.83 -16.42 5.42
N PHE A 124 2.68 -15.22 5.98
CA PHE A 124 1.51 -14.37 5.82
C PHE A 124 1.92 -12.90 5.67
N SER A 125 1.38 -12.22 4.67
CA SER A 125 1.59 -10.79 4.44
C SER A 125 0.25 -10.16 4.05
N GLN A 126 -0.28 -9.29 4.92
CA GLN A 126 -1.50 -8.53 4.71
C GLN A 126 -1.19 -7.04 4.69
N ILE A 127 -1.60 -6.38 3.61
CA ILE A 127 -1.38 -4.95 3.43
C ILE A 127 -2.73 -4.26 3.31
N SER A 128 -2.98 -3.25 4.14
CA SER A 128 -4.23 -2.48 4.12
C SER A 128 -3.98 -1.01 3.79
N MET A 129 -4.87 -0.47 2.95
CA MET A 129 -4.93 0.95 2.61
C MET A 129 -6.21 1.53 3.18
N ASP A 130 -6.07 2.33 4.23
CA ASP A 130 -7.18 2.90 4.98
C ASP A 130 -7.27 4.41 4.76
N PHE A 131 -8.41 4.87 4.25
CA PHE A 131 -8.66 6.28 3.99
C PHE A 131 -9.63 6.84 5.04
N LYS A 132 -9.22 7.91 5.70
CA LYS A 132 -10.00 8.66 6.68
C LYS A 132 -10.04 10.13 6.27
N GLN A 133 -10.83 10.93 6.98
CA GLN A 133 -10.83 12.37 6.78
C GLN A 133 -9.42 12.93 6.99
N ASP A 134 -8.89 13.56 5.94
CA ASP A 134 -7.56 14.16 5.86
C ASP A 134 -6.41 13.23 6.26
N THR A 135 -6.58 11.91 6.18
CA THR A 135 -5.54 10.95 6.58
C THR A 135 -5.60 9.71 5.70
N PHE A 136 -4.44 9.28 5.23
CA PHE A 136 -4.24 7.98 4.58
C PHE A 136 -3.31 7.14 5.47
N ILE A 137 -3.65 5.89 5.71
CA ILE A 137 -2.87 4.98 6.55
C ILE A 137 -2.56 3.73 5.74
N LEU A 138 -1.28 3.40 5.61
CA LEU A 138 -0.80 2.14 5.07
C LEU A 138 -0.39 1.24 6.25
N ARG A 139 -0.95 0.03 6.31
CA ARG A 139 -0.56 -1.00 7.27
C ARG A 139 0.03 -2.19 6.54
N ILE A 140 1.16 -2.68 7.01
CA ILE A 140 1.84 -3.87 6.48
C ILE A 140 2.00 -4.82 7.65
N ASN A 141 1.28 -5.92 7.63
CA ASN A 141 1.27 -6.94 8.67
C ASN A 141 1.88 -8.21 8.11
N GLU A 142 3.11 -8.52 8.51
CA GLU A 142 3.85 -9.69 8.07
C GLU A 142 4.10 -10.62 9.24
N TYR A 143 3.91 -11.91 8.99
CA TYR A 143 4.20 -12.98 9.92
C TYR A 143 5.07 -14.01 9.21
N ALA A 144 6.17 -14.37 9.86
CA ALA A 144 7.09 -15.41 9.42
C ALA A 144 7.31 -16.42 10.56
N ILE A 145 7.58 -17.66 10.19
CA ILE A 145 8.03 -18.70 11.12
C ILE A 145 9.42 -19.13 10.65
N GLU A 146 10.44 -18.90 11.47
CA GLU A 146 11.81 -19.31 11.18
C GLU A 146 12.34 -20.17 12.34
N CYS A 147 12.69 -21.43 12.07
CA CYS A 147 13.33 -22.33 13.04
C CYS A 147 12.60 -22.41 14.41
N ASP A 148 11.27 -22.49 14.41
CA ASP A 148 10.37 -22.48 15.59
C ASP A 148 10.19 -21.11 16.29
N TRP A 149 10.69 -20.02 15.71
CA TRP A 149 10.46 -18.65 16.19
C TRP A 149 9.40 -17.95 15.33
N GLU A 150 8.41 -17.37 16.00
CA GLU A 150 7.42 -16.49 15.37
C GLU A 150 7.99 -15.08 15.27
N HIS A 151 7.94 -14.51 14.06
CA HIS A 151 8.27 -13.11 13.81
C HIS A 151 7.03 -12.40 13.29
N ARG A 152 6.48 -11.46 14.06
CA ARG A 152 5.42 -10.54 13.62
C ARG A 152 5.99 -9.14 13.46
N SER A 153 5.72 -8.55 12.30
CA SER A 153 6.01 -7.16 12.00
C SER A 153 4.73 -6.48 11.58
N LEU A 154 4.29 -5.48 12.35
CA LEU A 154 3.22 -4.58 11.95
C LEU A 154 3.77 -3.17 11.75
N GLU A 155 3.97 -2.80 10.50
CA GLU A 155 4.36 -1.46 10.11
C GLU A 155 3.14 -0.58 9.83
N ILE A 156 3.16 0.64 10.34
CA ILE A 156 2.08 1.62 10.18
C ILE A 156 2.68 2.93 9.69
N LEU A 157 2.33 3.33 8.48
CA LEU A 157 2.67 4.64 7.91
C LEU A 157 1.43 5.50 7.80
N THR A 158 1.45 6.66 8.45
CA THR A 158 0.34 7.62 8.41
C THR A 158 0.73 8.84 7.60
N PHE A 159 -0.13 9.21 6.65
CA PHE A 159 0.06 10.33 5.74
C PHE A 159 -1.08 11.33 5.86
N LYS A 160 -0.76 12.62 5.71
CA LYS A 160 -1.76 13.70 5.61
C LYS A 160 -1.59 14.49 4.32
N PRO A 161 -2.67 15.02 3.75
CA PRO A 161 -2.58 15.86 2.58
C PRO A 161 -1.91 17.19 2.94
N PHE A 162 -0.95 17.60 2.10
CA PHE A 162 -0.36 18.93 2.14
C PHE A 162 -0.33 19.47 0.72
N LYS A 163 -1.13 20.51 0.47
CA LYS A 163 -1.41 21.00 -0.88
C LYS A 163 -1.94 19.86 -1.77
N ASN A 164 -1.17 19.46 -2.78
CA ASN A 164 -1.55 18.48 -3.79
C ASN A 164 -0.86 17.11 -3.63
N ARG A 165 -0.16 16.89 -2.51
CA ARG A 165 0.63 15.69 -2.21
C ARG A 165 0.31 15.18 -0.81
N TYR A 166 0.83 14.00 -0.47
CA TYR A 166 0.74 13.42 0.86
C TYR A 166 2.10 13.44 1.55
N VAL A 167 2.10 13.79 2.84
CA VAL A 167 3.30 13.92 3.67
C VAL A 167 3.22 12.90 4.79
N LEU A 168 4.31 12.14 4.97
CA LEU A 168 4.47 11.21 6.09
C LEU A 168 4.36 11.99 7.40
N GLN A 169 3.39 11.61 8.24
CA GLN A 169 3.21 12.17 9.57
C GLN A 169 3.84 11.30 10.63
N SER A 170 3.70 9.98 10.48
CA SER A 170 4.33 9.04 11.38
C SER A 170 4.67 7.73 10.68
N TYR A 171 5.73 7.09 11.15
CA TYR A 171 6.11 5.73 10.82
C TYR A 171 6.43 4.98 12.11
N SER A 172 5.81 3.82 12.29
CA SER A 172 5.92 2.97 13.47
C SER A 172 6.02 1.50 13.06
N ARG A 173 6.67 0.67 13.87
CA ARG A 173 6.61 -0.80 13.78
C ARG A 173 6.30 -1.39 15.15
N ILE A 174 5.43 -2.40 15.16
CA ILE A 174 5.12 -3.21 16.32
C ILE A 174 5.72 -4.60 16.07
N ASN A 175 6.62 -5.03 16.96
CA ASN A 175 7.17 -6.39 16.99
C ASN A 175 6.57 -7.17 18.16
N ASP A 176 6.84 -8.47 18.22
CA ASP A 176 6.26 -9.45 19.17
C ASP A 176 6.32 -9.10 20.67
N SER A 177 7.11 -8.10 21.09
CA SER A 177 7.44 -7.84 22.50
C SER A 177 6.93 -6.53 23.14
N ASP A 178 6.41 -5.54 22.41
CA ASP A 178 6.22 -4.19 23.01
C ASP A 178 4.77 -3.66 22.95
N LYS A 179 4.24 -3.33 24.14
CA LYS A 179 2.91 -2.69 24.33
C LYS A 179 2.91 -1.18 24.10
N ASP A 180 4.08 -0.56 23.94
CA ASP A 180 4.23 0.87 23.66
C ASP A 180 5.01 1.06 22.37
N ILE A 181 4.37 1.70 21.39
CA ILE A 181 4.90 1.83 20.03
C ILE A 181 5.27 3.29 19.84
N ASP A 182 6.48 3.64 20.28
CA ASP A 182 7.03 4.92 19.89
C ASP A 182 7.31 4.90 18.38
N PRO A 183 6.88 5.93 17.64
CA PRO A 183 7.09 5.96 16.20
C PRO A 183 8.58 6.20 15.90
N PHE A 184 9.17 5.38 15.02
CA PHE A 184 10.49 5.65 14.39
C PHE A 184 10.58 7.07 13.84
N TYR A 185 9.45 7.59 13.37
CA TYR A 185 9.35 8.95 12.90
C TYR A 185 8.03 9.59 13.32
N ALA A 186 8.11 10.79 13.88
CA ALA A 186 7.00 11.72 14.00
C ALA A 186 7.38 13.06 13.37
N GLN A 187 6.57 13.54 12.43
CA GLN A 187 6.81 14.79 11.72
C GLN A 187 6.86 15.98 12.70
N LYS A 188 8.05 16.57 12.86
CA LYS A 188 8.28 17.79 13.66
C LYS A 188 7.84 19.04 12.89
N ARG A 189 7.67 20.17 13.59
CA ARG A 189 7.36 21.48 12.99
C ARG A 189 8.59 22.19 12.39
N ASP A 190 9.63 21.44 12.06
CA ASP A 190 10.93 21.93 11.59
C ASP A 190 10.95 22.33 10.09
N GLY A 191 9.83 22.13 9.40
CA GLY A 191 9.64 22.49 8.00
C GLY A 191 10.14 21.46 6.99
N LYS A 192 10.90 20.44 7.43
CA LYS A 192 11.28 19.29 6.60
C LYS A 192 10.05 18.41 6.40
N ARG A 193 9.82 17.91 5.19
CA ARG A 193 8.64 17.07 4.88
C ARG A 193 9.08 15.91 4.02
N ILE A 194 8.69 14.71 4.42
CA ILE A 194 8.90 13.50 3.63
C ILE A 194 7.61 13.26 2.84
N TYR A 195 7.69 13.41 1.52
CA TYR A 195 6.52 13.21 0.65
C TYR A 195 6.40 11.73 0.28
N MET A 196 5.15 11.24 0.25
CA MET A 196 4.84 9.83 0.00
C MET A 196 5.43 9.31 -1.32
N ASP A 197 5.36 10.11 -2.38
CA ASP A 197 5.85 9.78 -3.72
C ASP A 197 7.38 9.83 -3.86
N THR A 198 8.10 10.20 -2.80
CA THR A 198 9.57 10.22 -2.74
C THR A 198 10.16 9.21 -1.77
N ILE A 199 9.31 8.46 -1.05
CA ILE A 199 9.78 7.41 -0.14
C ILE A 199 10.32 6.24 -0.96
N ASN A 200 11.44 5.68 -0.52
CA ASN A 200 12.02 4.43 -0.98
C ASN A 200 12.50 3.64 0.25
N HIS A 201 13.11 2.47 0.03
CA HIS A 201 13.61 1.64 1.12
C HIS A 201 14.62 2.38 2.01
N SER A 202 15.58 3.10 1.41
CA SER A 202 16.61 3.82 2.17
C SER A 202 16.01 4.89 3.07
N VAL A 203 14.98 5.61 2.64
CA VAL A 203 14.33 6.64 3.48
C VAL A 203 13.73 6.03 4.75
N LEU A 204 13.09 4.86 4.67
CA LEU A 204 12.49 4.24 5.86
C LEU A 204 13.54 3.60 6.76
N GLN A 205 14.60 3.04 6.17
CA GLN A 205 15.74 2.51 6.91
C GLN A 205 16.49 3.62 7.65
N ASP A 206 16.80 4.74 6.99
CA ASP A 206 17.43 5.91 7.61
C ASP A 206 16.61 6.44 8.79
N LEU A 207 15.28 6.40 8.70
CA LEU A 207 14.39 6.82 9.79
C LEU A 207 14.45 5.85 11.00
N GLN A 208 14.53 4.54 10.74
CA GLN A 208 14.71 3.54 11.80
C GLN A 208 16.07 3.70 12.47
N ASP A 209 17.14 3.74 11.67
CA ASP A 209 18.52 3.86 12.14
C ASP A 209 18.69 5.13 12.96
N HIS A 210 18.15 6.26 12.50
CA HIS A 210 18.19 7.51 13.26
C HIS A 210 17.50 7.40 14.63
N CYS A 211 16.39 6.67 14.71
CA CYS A 211 15.68 6.48 15.99
C CYS A 211 16.54 5.71 17.00
N TYR A 212 17.19 4.62 16.55
CA TYR A 212 18.10 3.84 17.38
C TYR A 212 19.37 4.61 17.74
N GLU A 213 20.02 5.29 16.78
CA GLU A 213 21.22 6.10 17.01
C GLU A 213 20.98 7.22 18.03
N LYS A 214 19.78 7.80 18.06
CA LYS A 214 19.40 8.84 19.02
C LYS A 214 18.96 8.30 20.37
N GLY A 215 18.76 6.99 20.51
CA GLY A 215 18.19 6.37 21.71
C GLY A 215 16.72 6.73 21.92
N ASP A 216 16.05 7.29 20.91
CA ASP A 216 14.61 7.56 20.92
C ASP A 216 13.82 6.23 20.76
N CYS A 217 14.44 5.23 20.13
CA CYS A 217 14.00 3.84 20.10
C CYS A 217 14.99 2.96 20.87
N GLN A 218 14.48 2.08 21.72
CA GLN A 218 15.29 1.13 22.49
C GLN A 218 15.00 -0.29 22.01
N THR A 219 16.04 -1.08 21.81
CA THR A 219 15.90 -2.52 21.58
C THR A 219 15.60 -3.25 22.91
N TRP A 220 15.12 -4.49 22.83
CA TRP A 220 14.95 -5.34 24.02
C TRP A 220 16.26 -5.53 24.80
N GLU A 221 17.39 -5.58 24.10
CA GLU A 221 18.73 -5.64 24.69
C GLU A 221 19.07 -4.37 25.47
N ASP A 222 18.68 -3.20 24.95
CA ASP A 222 18.86 -1.90 25.63
C ASP A 222 18.03 -1.80 26.92
N LYS A 223 16.84 -2.42 26.94
CA LYS A 223 15.96 -2.50 28.12
C LYS A 223 16.44 -3.52 29.17
N ARG A 224 17.49 -4.31 28.89
CA ARG A 224 18.01 -5.38 29.78
C ARG A 224 16.92 -6.32 30.33
N GLY A 225 15.88 -6.58 29.54
CA GLY A 225 14.77 -7.44 29.96
C GLY A 225 13.91 -6.91 31.11
N ILE A 226 13.87 -5.59 31.34
CA ILE A 226 12.94 -4.97 32.29
C ILE A 226 11.75 -4.40 31.52
N GLU A 227 10.54 -4.88 31.86
CA GLU A 227 9.25 -4.32 31.41
C GLU A 227 9.00 -2.91 31.97
#